data_AF-A0A7X5L8Z4-F1
#
_entry.id   AF-A0A7X5L8Z4-F1
#
_cell.length_a   1.000
_cell.length_b   1.000
_cell.length_c   1.000
_cell.angle_alpha   90.00
_cell.angle_beta   90.00
_cell.angle_gamma   90.00
#
_symmetry.space_group_name_H-M   'P 1'
#
loop_
_entity.id
_entity.type
_entity.pdbx_description
1 polymer ?
#
loop_
_entity_poly.entity_id
_entity_poly.type
_entity_poly.pdbx_seq_one_letter_code
_entity_poly.pdbx_strand_id
1 'polypeptide(L)' 'MKLTCAGTKKSPAYYVQKSVRIGNKTTTKTVERLGSIEEIKARCGDMDPIEWAKEYTKKLT' A
#
# COMPACT_ATOMS: atom_id res chain seq x y z
N MET A 1 5.86 1.79 -7.54
CA MET A 1 5.12 2.41 -6.41
C MET A 1 5.63 1.84 -5.08
N LYS A 2 5.26 2.39 -3.89
CA LYS A 2 5.65 1.84 -2.58
C LYS A 2 4.44 1.47 -1.73
N LEU A 3 4.55 0.36 -0.99
CA LEU A 3 3.57 -0.05 0.02
C LEU A 3 3.93 0.66 1.33
N THR A 4 2.97 1.40 1.90
CA THR A 4 3.15 2.12 3.16
C THR A 4 2.10 1.64 4.16
N CYS A 5 2.54 1.22 5.34
CA CYS A 5 1.65 0.98 6.47
C CYS A 5 1.59 2.25 7.34
N ALA A 6 0.37 2.66 7.69
CA ALA A 6 0.11 3.77 8.59
C ALA A 6 -1.06 3.39 9.52
N GLY A 7 -1.03 3.85 10.76
CA GLY A 7 -2.05 3.50 11.75
C GLY A 7 -1.41 3.00 13.05
N THR A 8 -2.22 2.37 13.89
CA THR A 8 -1.76 1.85 15.19
C THR A 8 -1.28 0.41 15.05
N LYS A 9 -0.51 -0.08 16.02
CA LYS A 9 -0.03 -1.47 16.06
C LYS A 9 -1.18 -2.50 15.99
N LYS A 10 -2.37 -2.15 16.47
CA LYS A 10 -3.56 -3.01 16.48
C LYS A 10 -4.42 -2.89 15.21
N SER A 11 -4.30 -1.79 14.48
CA SER A 11 -5.10 -1.52 13.28
C SER A 11 -4.22 -0.82 12.23
N PRO A 12 -3.27 -1.55 11.63
CA PRO A 12 -2.48 -1.01 10.53
C PRO A 12 -3.37 -0.88 9.29
N ALA A 13 -3.30 0.28 8.63
CA ALA A 13 -3.88 0.52 7.33
C ALA A 13 -2.76 0.61 6.29
N TYR A 14 -2.96 -0.02 5.14
CA TYR A 14 -1.99 -0.09 4.07
C TYR A 14 -2.43 0.76 2.88
N TYR A 15 -1.43 1.42 2.29
CA TYR A 15 -1.61 2.37 1.20
C TYR A 15 -0.58 2.10 0.12
N VAL A 16 -1.03 2.13 -1.13
CA VAL A 16 -0.15 2.25 -2.28
C VAL A 16 0.12 3.72 -2.51
N GLN A 17 1.38 4.11 -2.41
CA GLN A 17 1.80 5.49 -2.60
C GLN A 17 2.83 5.60 -3.72
N LYS A 18 2.79 6.72 -4.44
CA LYS A 18 3.79 7.08 -5.44
C LYS A 18 4.47 8.39 -5.07
N SER A 19 5.79 8.42 -5.22
CA SER A 19 6.54 9.67 -5.15
C SER A 19 6.39 10.41 -6.46
N VAL A 20 5.95 11.66 -6.40
CA VAL A 20 5.87 12.57 -7.55
C VAL A 20 6.77 13.76 -7.30
N ARG A 21 7.46 14.22 -8.34
CA ARG A 21 8.24 15.44 -8.30
C ARG A 21 7.40 16.57 -8.87
N ILE A 22 7.17 17.60 -8.06
CA ILE A 22 6.42 18.80 -8.45
C ILE A 22 7.38 19.96 -8.32
N GLY A 23 7.94 20.40 -9.46
CA GLY A 23 9.04 21.37 -9.51
C GLY A 23 10.28 20.84 -8.76
N ASN A 24 10.74 21.60 -7.77
CA ASN A 24 11.93 21.25 -6.99
C ASN A 24 11.64 20.37 -5.75
N LYS A 25 10.36 20.09 -5.44
CA LYS A 25 9.96 19.30 -4.27
C LYS A 25 9.53 17.89 -4.66
N THR A 26 9.88 16.91 -3.84
CA THR A 26 9.39 15.54 -3.95
C THR A 26 8.29 15.34 -2.91
N THR A 27 7.11 14.94 -3.36
CA THR A 27 5.95 14.70 -2.50
C THR A 27 5.43 13.30 -2.73
N THR A 28 4.95 12.66 -1.67
CA THR A 28 4.29 11.35 -1.78
C THR A 28 2.79 11.56 -1.96
N LYS A 29 2.22 11.01 -3.03
CA LYS A 29 0.76 10.97 -3.24
C LYS A 29 0.26 9.54 -3.03
N THR A 30 -0.83 9.41 -2.29
CA THR A 30 -1.56 8.13 -2.18
C THR A 30 -2.26 7.86 -3.50
N VAL A 31 -2.02 6.69 -4.07
CA VAL A 31 -2.65 6.22 -5.31
C VAL A 31 -3.91 5.44 -4.96
N GLU A 32 -3.78 4.48 -4.04
CA GLU A 32 -4.86 3.61 -3.63
C GLU A 32 -4.75 3.25 -2.15
N ARG A 33 -5.88 3.12 -1.47
CA ARG A 33 -5.97 2.60 -0.11
C ARG A 33 -6.33 1.12 -0.18
N LEU A 34 -5.44 0.27 0.31
CA LEU A 34 -5.67 -1.19 0.36
C LEU A 34 -6.53 -1.60 1.55
N GLY A 35 -6.53 -0.81 2.62
CA GLY A 35 -7.30 -1.09 3.83
C GLY A 35 -6.46 -1.76 4.91
N SER A 36 -7.11 -2.45 5.85
CA SER A 36 -6.43 -3.21 6.90
C SER A 36 -5.85 -4.53 6.37
N ILE A 37 -5.04 -5.21 7.19
CA ILE A 37 -4.53 -6.55 6.85
C ILE A 37 -5.68 -7.55 6.60
N GLU A 38 -6.80 -7.41 7.29
CA GLU A 38 -7.97 -8.28 7.15
C GLU A 38 -8.70 -8.03 5.83
N GLU A 39 -8.84 -6.78 5.42
CA GLU A 39 -9.40 -6.41 4.11
C GLU A 39 -8.52 -6.93 2.96
N ILE A 40 -7.20 -6.85 3.14
CA ILE A 40 -6.25 -7.40 2.16
C ILE A 40 -6.32 -8.92 2.16
N LYS A 41 -6.44 -9.56 3.33
CA LYS A 41 -6.60 -11.01 3.45
C LYS A 41 -7.83 -11.51 2.71
N ALA A 42 -8.95 -10.80 2.82
CA ALA A 42 -10.17 -11.11 2.08
C ALA A 42 -9.98 -11.00 0.55
N ARG A 43 -9.03 -10.19 0.06
CA ARG A 43 -8.70 -10.06 -1.36
C ARG A 43 -7.64 -11.05 -1.85
N CYS A 44 -6.67 -11.41 -1.01
CA CYS A 44 -5.53 -12.25 -1.38
C CYS A 44 -5.78 -13.75 -1.20
N GLY A 45 -6.88 -14.14 -0.54
CA GLY A 45 -7.25 -15.55 -0.37
C GLY A 45 -6.22 -16.30 0.47
N ASP A 46 -5.61 -17.33 -0.13
CA ASP A 46 -4.62 -18.20 0.51
C ASP A 46 -3.19 -17.63 0.54
N MET A 47 -2.94 -16.51 -0.15
CA MET A 47 -1.62 -15.87 -0.18
C MET A 47 -1.40 -15.00 1.07
N ASP A 48 -0.14 -14.80 1.48
CA ASP A 48 0.17 -13.86 2.56
C ASP A 48 -0.26 -12.43 2.16
N PRO A 49 -1.07 -11.74 3.00
CA PRO A 49 -1.59 -10.41 2.68
C PRO A 49 -0.51 -9.38 2.37
N ILE A 50 0.65 -9.45 3.04
CA ILE A 50 1.73 -8.49 2.84
C ILE A 50 2.49 -8.80 1.55
N GLU A 51 2.74 -10.07 1.24
CA GLU A 51 3.33 -10.46 -0.04
C GLU A 51 2.43 -10.08 -1.21
N TRP A 52 1.13 -10.38 -1.12
CA TRP A 52 0.17 -9.97 -2.13
C TRP A 52 0.16 -8.46 -2.32
N ALA A 53 0.14 -7.68 -1.23
CA ALA A 53 0.17 -6.23 -1.30
C ALA A 53 1.47 -5.70 -1.94
N LYS A 54 2.62 -6.32 -1.66
CA LYS A 54 3.90 -5.99 -2.32
C LYS A 54 3.86 -6.27 -3.81
N GLU A 55 3.39 -7.45 -4.21
CA GLU A 55 3.26 -7.86 -5.60
C GLU A 55 2.27 -6.97 -6.36
N TYR A 56 1.13 -6.67 -5.76
CA TYR A 56 0.16 -5.72 -6.30
C TYR A 56 0.76 -4.34 -6.51
N THR A 57 1.54 -3.85 -5.54
CA THR A 57 2.22 -2.56 -5.64
C THR A 57 3.30 -2.55 -6.74
N LYS A 58 3.97 -3.68 -6.99
CA LYS A 58 4.92 -3.83 -8.11
C LYS A 58 4.20 -3.80 -9.45
N LYS A 59 3.06 -4.48 -9.60
CA LYS A 59 2.24 -4.49 -10.83
C LYS A 59 1.71 -3.12 -11.21
N LEU A 60 1.52 -2.23 -10.24
CA LEU A 60 1.11 -0.83 -10.44
C LEU A 60 2.26 0.11 -10.86
N THR A 61 3.49 -0.40 -10.99
CA THR A 61 4.67 0.38 -11.42
C THR A 61 4.75 0.39 -12.94
#